data_AF-A0A1C3X0B7-F1
#
_entry.id   AF-A0A1C3X0B7-F1
#
_cell.length_a   1.000
_cell.length_b   1.000
_cell.length_c   1.000
_cell.angle_alpha   90.00
_cell.angle_beta   90.00
_cell.angle_gamma   90.00
#
_symmetry.space_group_name_H-M   'P 1'
#
loop_
_entity.id
_entity.type
_entity.pdbx_description
1 polymer ?
#
loop_
_entity_poly.entity_id
_entity_poly.type
_entity_poly.pdbx_seq_one_letter_code
_entity_poly.pdbx_strand_id
1 'polypeptide(L)'
;MIDDPEKTDRLVRELEASLPLETTLSQTLKQTLTKQSPDLEIPDSCHMTRIFYMGEEGGIVCGLDIGGPEAKTPYIVSITHLTFNKRMPLFRQIDAYQRHRIKKLKQQNRRNY
;
A
#
# COMPACT_ATOMS: atom_id res chain seq x y z
N MET A 1 18.79 7.21 -0.85
CA MET A 1 17.36 7.43 -0.60
C MET A 1 16.54 6.82 -1.72
N ILE A 2 15.62 5.95 -1.33
CA ILE A 2 14.59 5.30 -2.12
C ILE A 2 13.44 6.27 -2.31
N ASP A 3 13.07 7.00 -1.26
CA ASP A 3 11.96 7.94 -1.28
C ASP A 3 12.46 9.38 -1.21
N ASP A 4 11.68 10.32 -1.76
CA ASP A 4 11.89 11.76 -1.63
C ASP A 4 11.08 12.23 -0.41
N PRO A 5 11.67 12.80 0.66
CA PRO A 5 11.01 12.92 1.96
C PRO A 5 9.89 13.95 1.90
N GLU A 6 10.10 15.08 1.21
CA GLU A 6 9.09 16.14 1.07
C GLU A 6 7.89 15.66 0.24
N LYS A 7 8.16 14.98 -0.88
CA LYS A 7 7.09 14.42 -1.71
C LYS A 7 6.32 13.31 -1.00
N THR A 8 7.04 12.50 -0.22
CA THR A 8 6.45 11.39 0.52
C THR A 8 5.60 11.91 1.67
N ASP A 9 6.08 12.87 2.46
CA ASP A 9 5.29 13.49 3.54
C ASP A 9 4.03 14.15 3.00
N ARG A 10 4.14 14.90 1.90
CA ARG A 10 2.98 15.51 1.24
C ARG A 10 1.98 14.46 0.77
N LEU A 11 2.43 13.40 0.10
CA LEU A 11 1.56 12.32 -0.37
C LEU A 11 0.86 11.61 0.79
N VAL A 12 1.59 11.34 1.88
CA VAL A 12 1.02 10.71 3.09
C VAL A 12 -0.08 11.58 3.68
N ARG A 13 0.14 12.89 3.82
CA ARG A 13 -0.88 13.82 4.34
C ARG A 13 -2.11 13.90 3.43
N GLU A 14 -1.91 13.98 2.12
CA GLU A 14 -3.03 14.03 1.16
C GLU A 14 -3.84 12.72 1.19
N LEU A 15 -3.18 11.57 1.32
CA LEU A 15 -3.83 10.27 1.47
C LEU A 15 -4.57 10.15 2.80
N GLU A 16 -3.94 10.56 3.91
CA GLU A 16 -4.54 10.53 5.25
C GLU A 16 -5.80 11.39 5.33
N ALA A 17 -5.78 12.59 4.74
CA ALA A 17 -6.93 13.47 4.65
C ALA A 17 -8.08 12.93 3.78
N SER A 18 -7.79 11.94 2.94
CA SER A 18 -8.76 11.32 2.03
C SER A 18 -9.29 9.98 2.54
N LEU A 19 -8.87 9.52 3.73
CA LEU A 19 -9.33 8.25 4.29
C LEU A 19 -10.82 8.32 4.69
N PRO A 20 -11.58 7.23 4.53
CA PRO A 20 -11.18 5.93 3.96
C PRO A 20 -11.11 5.94 2.42
N LEU A 21 -10.13 5.23 1.86
CA LEU A 21 -9.95 5.10 0.41
C LEU A 21 -10.23 3.67 -0.08
N GLU A 22 -11.03 3.53 -1.13
CA GLU A 22 -11.22 2.22 -1.78
C GLU A 22 -9.97 1.81 -2.57
N THR A 23 -9.51 0.58 -2.33
CA THR A 23 -8.33 0.00 -2.98
C THR A 23 -8.62 -1.43 -3.42
N THR A 24 -7.94 -1.88 -4.46
CA THR A 24 -7.98 -3.28 -4.90
C THR A 24 -6.67 -3.98 -4.60
N LEU A 25 -6.78 -5.22 -4.12
CA LEU A 25 -5.63 -6.04 -3.80
C LEU A 25 -5.05 -6.63 -5.08
N SER A 26 -3.72 -6.52 -5.26
CA SER A 26 -3.06 -7.25 -6.34
C SER A 26 -3.19 -8.76 -6.16
N GLN A 27 -3.16 -9.52 -7.26
CA GLN A 27 -3.29 -10.98 -7.21
C GLN A 27 -2.20 -11.63 -6.34
N THR A 28 -0.97 -11.11 -6.40
CA THR A 28 0.13 -11.56 -5.54
C THR A 28 -0.16 -11.30 -4.07
N LEU A 29 -0.73 -10.15 -3.72
CA LEU A 29 -1.10 -9.84 -2.35
C LEU A 29 -2.23 -10.76 -1.86
N LYS A 30 -3.25 -11.01 -2.67
CA LYS A 30 -4.32 -11.97 -2.34
C LYS A 30 -3.77 -13.36 -2.05
N GLN A 31 -2.88 -13.88 -2.90
CA GLN A 31 -2.24 -15.18 -2.67
C GLN A 31 -1.44 -15.24 -1.37
N THR A 32 -0.71 -14.17 -1.03
CA THR A 32 0.03 -14.09 0.23
C THR A 32 -0.92 -14.06 1.43
N LEU A 33 -1.98 -13.26 1.36
CA LEU A 33 -2.97 -13.16 2.43
C LEU A 33 -3.73 -14.47 2.65
N THR A 34 -4.15 -15.16 1.59
CA THR A 34 -4.78 -16.49 1.71
C THR A 34 -3.84 -17.51 2.34
N LYS A 35 -2.53 -17.44 2.07
CA LYS A 35 -1.54 -18.33 2.73
C LYS A 35 -1.35 -18.01 4.21
N GLN A 36 -1.40 -16.74 4.58
CA GLN A 36 -1.22 -16.28 5.97
C GLN A 36 -2.50 -16.43 6.80
N SER A 37 -3.66 -16.37 6.17
CA SER A 37 -4.98 -16.43 6.80
C SER A 37 -5.91 -17.28 5.93
N PRO A 38 -5.77 -18.62 5.96
CA PRO A 38 -6.56 -19.53 5.12
C PRO A 38 -8.06 -19.50 5.46
N ASP A 39 -8.41 -19.13 6.69
CA ASP A 39 -9.79 -19.04 7.16
C ASP A 39 -10.45 -17.68 6.85
N LEU A 40 -9.71 -16.73 6.27
CA LEU A 40 -10.22 -15.40 5.94
C LEU A 40 -10.65 -15.32 4.48
N GLU A 41 -11.89 -14.89 4.25
CA GLU A 41 -12.37 -14.56 2.91
C GLU A 41 -11.74 -13.24 2.46
N ILE A 42 -10.79 -13.31 1.52
CA ILE A 42 -10.07 -12.15 1.00
C ILE A 42 -10.92 -11.48 -0.09
N PRO A 43 -11.43 -10.25 0.13
CA PRO A 43 -12.26 -9.57 -0.86
C PRO A 43 -11.42 -9.06 -2.04
N ASP A 44 -12.11 -8.75 -3.15
CA ASP A 44 -11.46 -8.17 -4.33
C ASP A 44 -11.04 -6.71 -4.14
N SER A 45 -11.84 -5.96 -3.39
CA SER A 45 -11.58 -4.58 -2.94
C SER A 45 -11.77 -4.46 -1.43
N CYS A 46 -11.07 -3.50 -0.83
CA CYS A 46 -11.16 -3.17 0.59
C CYS A 46 -10.87 -1.69 0.81
N HIS A 47 -11.15 -1.20 2.02
CA HIS A 47 -10.83 0.17 2.39
C HIS A 47 -9.46 0.23 3.06
N MET A 48 -8.69 1.20 2.60
CA MET A 48 -7.57 1.70 3.38
C MET A 48 -8.12 2.62 4.47
N THR A 49 -7.80 2.28 5.72
CA THR A 49 -8.26 2.98 6.92
C THR A 49 -7.12 3.65 7.69
N ARG A 50 -5.87 3.26 7.42
CA ARG A 50 -4.67 3.84 8.03
C ARG A 50 -3.57 3.97 7.00
N ILE A 51 -2.68 4.93 7.22
CA ILE A 51 -1.47 5.13 6.42
C ILE A 51 -0.31 5.50 7.34
N PHE A 52 0.87 4.96 7.08
CA PHE A 52 2.09 5.26 7.84
C PHE A 52 3.28 5.28 6.89
N TYR A 53 4.29 6.09 7.19
CA TYR A 53 5.59 6.02 6.53
C TYR A 53 6.59 5.32 7.44
N MET A 54 7.05 4.12 7.04
CA MET A 54 8.00 3.29 7.80
C MET A 54 9.46 3.48 7.32
N GLY A 55 9.77 4.66 6.77
CA GLY A 55 11.11 4.98 6.31
C GLY A 55 11.51 4.23 5.03
N GLU A 56 12.81 4.13 4.80
CA GLU A 56 13.37 3.65 3.55
C GLU A 56 13.13 2.16 3.31
N GLU A 57 13.05 1.34 4.36
CA GLU A 57 12.84 -0.11 4.24
C GLU A 57 11.37 -0.44 3.96
N GLY A 58 10.44 0.14 4.72
CA GLY A 58 9.00 -0.14 4.59
C GLY A 58 8.27 0.76 3.60
N GLY A 59 8.73 1.99 3.43
CA GLY A 59 8.07 3.01 2.62
C GLY A 59 6.72 3.41 3.20
N ILE A 60 5.82 3.86 2.34
CA ILE A 60 4.42 4.05 2.70
C ILE A 60 3.77 2.68 2.87
N VAL A 61 3.19 2.45 4.04
CA VAL A 61 2.36 1.29 4.38
C VAL A 61 0.93 1.73 4.66
N CYS A 62 0.00 0.84 4.33
CA CYS A 62 -1.42 1.06 4.38
C CYS A 62 -2.04 0.00 5.30
N GLY A 63 -2.92 0.43 6.20
CA GLY A 63 -3.76 -0.46 6.99
C GLY A 63 -5.08 -0.69 6.27
N LEU A 64 -5.42 -1.95 6.05
CA LEU A 64 -6.59 -2.39 5.32
C LEU A 64 -7.58 -3.13 6.22
N ASP A 65 -8.87 -2.93 6.01
CA ASP A 65 -9.97 -3.56 6.74
C ASP A 65 -10.38 -4.94 6.16
N ILE A 66 -9.39 -5.76 5.83
CA ILE A 66 -9.60 -7.11 5.26
C ILE A 66 -10.22 -8.00 6.36
N GLY A 67 -11.49 -8.38 6.18
CA GLY A 67 -12.29 -9.09 7.18
C GLY A 67 -13.58 -8.38 7.60
N GLY A 68 -13.87 -7.22 6.99
CA GLY A 68 -15.13 -6.51 7.18
C GLY A 68 -15.15 -5.63 8.44
N PRO A 69 -16.32 -5.04 8.77
CA PRO A 69 -16.43 -4.00 9.81
C PRO A 69 -16.02 -4.48 11.21
N GLU A 70 -16.02 -5.79 11.47
CA GLU A 70 -15.66 -6.37 12.76
C GLU A 70 -14.17 -6.77 12.88
N ALA A 71 -13.39 -6.63 11.81
CA ALA A 71 -11.96 -6.91 11.84
C ALA A 71 -11.24 -5.90 12.76
N LYS A 72 -10.93 -6.34 13.99
CA LYS A 72 -10.30 -5.50 15.03
C LYS A 72 -8.89 -5.04 14.69
N THR A 73 -8.20 -5.74 13.78
CA THR A 73 -6.80 -5.46 13.45
C THR A 73 -6.65 -5.21 11.95
N PRO A 74 -6.20 -4.02 11.53
CA PRO A 74 -5.97 -3.74 10.11
C PRO A 74 -4.78 -4.53 9.59
N TYR A 75 -4.91 -5.05 8.38
CA TYR A 75 -3.81 -5.69 7.65
C TYR A 75 -2.85 -4.62 7.15
N ILE A 76 -1.60 -4.68 7.61
CA ILE A 76 -0.56 -3.74 7.19
C ILE A 76 0.13 -4.25 5.95
N VAL A 77 0.06 -3.47 4.86
CA VAL A 77 0.67 -3.83 3.58
C VAL A 77 1.39 -2.63 2.99
N SER A 78 2.46 -2.85 2.23
CA SER A 78 3.10 -1.75 1.51
C SER A 78 2.19 -1.24 0.40
N ILE A 79 2.16 0.09 0.20
CA ILE A 79 1.37 0.71 -0.86
C ILE A 79 1.74 0.16 -2.24
N THR A 80 2.96 -0.35 -2.44
CA THR A 80 3.42 -0.92 -3.72
C THR A 80 2.70 -2.21 -4.13
N HIS A 81 1.97 -2.85 -3.20
CA HIS A 81 1.16 -4.05 -3.48
C HIS A 81 -0.32 -3.74 -3.73
N LEU A 82 -0.71 -2.46 -3.65
CA LEU A 82 -2.08 -2.00 -3.81
C LEU A 82 -2.32 -1.39 -5.18
N THR A 83 -3.54 -1.54 -5.66
CA THR A 83 -4.01 -0.90 -6.89
C THR A 83 -5.10 0.10 -6.54
N PHE A 84 -5.02 1.27 -7.18
CA PHE A 84 -5.92 2.39 -6.94
C PHE A 84 -6.70 2.72 -8.21
N ASN A 85 -7.92 3.22 -8.03
CA ASN A 85 -8.74 3.66 -9.16
C ASN A 85 -8.07 4.84 -9.88
N LYS A 86 -7.90 4.72 -11.20
CA LYS A 86 -7.30 5.75 -12.07
C LYS A 86 -8.04 7.08 -12.05
N ARG A 87 -9.32 7.07 -11.66
CA ARG A 87 -10.16 8.26 -11.56
C ARG A 87 -9.95 9.06 -10.27
N MET A 88 -9.22 8.53 -9.28
CA MET A 88 -9.02 9.28 -8.04
C MET A 88 -8.03 10.44 -8.24
N PRO A 89 -8.25 11.59 -7.58
CA PRO A 89 -7.38 12.76 -7.73
C PRO A 89 -5.90 12.48 -7.43
N LEU A 90 -5.63 11.60 -6.46
CA LEU A 90 -4.27 11.25 -6.02
C LEU A 90 -3.61 10.16 -6.85
N PHE A 91 -4.30 9.56 -7.83
CA PHE A 91 -3.81 8.39 -8.57
C PHE A 91 -2.42 8.62 -9.18
N ARG A 92 -2.20 9.79 -9.80
CA ARG A 92 -0.92 10.11 -10.44
C ARG A 92 0.24 10.16 -9.45
N GLN A 93 -0.01 10.67 -8.25
CA GLN A 93 1.02 10.80 -7.22
C GLN A 93 1.36 9.43 -6.64
N ILE A 94 0.34 8.61 -6.38
CA ILE A 94 0.49 7.23 -5.92
C ILE A 94 1.24 6.39 -6.95
N ASP A 95 0.82 6.42 -8.21
CA ASP A 95 1.46 5.66 -9.31
C ASP A 95 2.92 6.08 -9.51
N ALA A 96 3.21 7.38 -9.44
CA ALA A 96 4.59 7.88 -9.51
C ALA A 96 5.45 7.35 -8.34
N TYR A 97 4.93 7.40 -7.11
CA TYR A 97 5.59 6.87 -5.92
C TYR A 97 5.86 5.36 -6.07
N GLN A 98 4.82 4.58 -6.40
CA GLN A 98 4.93 3.13 -6.55
C GLN A 98 5.98 2.74 -7.61
N ARG A 99 5.96 3.38 -8.79
CA ARG A 99 6.92 3.10 -9.86
C ARG A 99 8.35 3.44 -9.46
N HIS A 100 8.54 4.59 -8.81
CA HIS A 100 9.85 5.01 -8.33
C HIS A 100 10.41 3.99 -7.32
N ARG A 101 9.60 3.64 -6.32
CA ARG A 101 10.00 2.75 -5.25
C ARG A 101 10.28 1.33 -5.75
N ILE A 102 9.41 0.76 -6.59
CA ILE A 102 9.63 -0.56 -7.20
C ILE A 102 10.94 -0.59 -8.00
N LYS A 103 11.24 0.48 -8.76
CA LYS A 103 12.51 0.58 -9.51
C LYS A 103 13.71 0.57 -8.57
N LYS A 104 13.67 1.31 -7.47
CA LYS A 104 14.75 1.39 -6.47
C LYS A 104 14.93 0.09 -5.69
N LEU A 105 13.84 -0.54 -5.25
CA LEU A 105 13.88 -1.86 -4.58
C LEU A 105 14.53 -2.93 -5.47
N LYS A 106 14.17 -2.95 -6.77
CA LYS A 106 14.82 -3.85 -7.74
C LYS A 106 16.32 -3.58 -7.90
N GLN A 107 16.76 -2.31 -7.83
CA GLN A 107 18.18 -1.96 -7.90
C GLN A 107 18.94 -2.38 -6.64
N GLN A 108 18.34 -2.24 -5.46
CA GLN A 108 18.94 -2.70 -4.21
C GLN A 108 19.07 -4.22 -4.16
N ASN A 109 18.02 -4.96 -4.52
CA ASN A 109 18.07 -6.41 -4.56
C ASN A 109 19.14 -6.94 -5.52
N ARG A 110 19.43 -6.22 -6.61
CA ARG A 110 20.53 -6.56 -7.53
C ARG A 110 21.93 -6.22 -7.02
N ARG A 111 22.06 -5.32 -6.04
CA ARG A 111 23.34 -4.94 -5.42
C ARG A 111 23.67 -5.77 -4.18
N ASN A 112 22.66 -6.41 -3.59
CA ASN A 112 22.81 -7.32 -2.44
C ASN A 112 23.17 -8.76 -2.87
N TYR A 113 23.42 -8.97 -4.17
CA TYR A 113 23.95 -10.19 -4.79
C TYR A 113 25.23 -9.84 -5.55
#